data_AF-A0A3C0FB56-F1
#
_entry.id   AF-A0A3C0FB56-F1
#
_cell.length_a   1.000
_cell.length_b   1.000
_cell.length_c   1.000
_cell.angle_alpha   90.00
_cell.angle_beta   90.00
_cell.angle_gamma   90.00
#
_symmetry.space_group_name_H-M   'P 1'
#
loop_
_entity.id
_entity.type
_entity.pdbx_description
1 polymer ?
#
loop_
_entity_poly.entity_id
_entity_poly.type
_entity_poly.pdbx_seq_one_letter_code
_entity_poly.pdbx_strand_id
1 'polypeptide(L)'
;RDVINKGVATQDLLETAAAAYAAGWQSIKLYFMIGLPTETDEDVMGIARLTREVLATRGNRGGGRVNVSVAGFVPKAHTPFQWEAQASREELVRKQQLLKTALRDRRVEYGWHDAGMSVLEAAFARGDRRLGDVLVKAYRLGCRFDAWSESFAWARWHEAFAACRQDPGFYAQRSREAGEVFPWSHLISGVEQAFLWQERLRAYAGAATADCRWAPCPGCGICSNLGASVLLREASS
;
A
#
# COMPACT_ATOMS: atom_id res chain seq x y z
N ARG A 1 6.73 -4.60 -9.07
CA ARG A 1 5.70 -3.58 -9.44
C ARG A 1 4.44 -4.24 -10.00
N ASP A 2 4.59 -5.33 -10.75
CA ASP A 2 3.46 -6.07 -11.35
C ASP A 2 2.62 -6.85 -10.32
N VAL A 3 3.22 -7.20 -9.17
CA VAL A 3 2.55 -7.84 -8.03
C VAL A 3 1.32 -7.05 -7.55
N ILE A 4 1.35 -5.71 -7.62
CA ILE A 4 0.22 -4.85 -7.23
C ILE A 4 -0.59 -4.34 -8.43
N ASN A 5 -0.35 -4.91 -9.62
CA ASN A 5 -1.00 -4.56 -10.89
C ASN A 5 -1.03 -3.05 -11.20
N LYS A 6 0.03 -2.32 -10.84
CA LYS A 6 0.19 -0.91 -11.22
C LYS A 6 0.71 -0.87 -12.66
N GLY A 7 -0.19 -0.83 -13.63
CA GLY A 7 0.09 -0.77 -15.07
C GLY A 7 0.75 0.52 -15.58
N VAL A 8 1.71 1.07 -14.84
CA VAL A 8 2.51 2.24 -15.24
C VAL A 8 3.94 1.79 -15.50
N ALA A 9 4.33 1.82 -16.77
CA ALA A 9 5.69 1.48 -17.18
C ALA A 9 6.69 2.49 -16.58
N THR A 10 7.89 2.01 -16.29
CA THR A 10 8.98 2.88 -15.81
C THR A 10 9.26 4.01 -16.80
N GLN A 11 9.22 3.70 -18.10
CA GLN A 11 9.47 4.69 -19.15
C GLN A 11 8.47 5.85 -19.12
N ASP A 12 7.16 5.56 -19.05
CA ASP A 12 6.11 6.58 -18.97
C ASP A 12 6.29 7.51 -17.77
N LEU A 13 6.73 6.95 -16.63
CA LEU A 13 7.02 7.72 -15.43
C LEU A 13 8.20 8.69 -15.66
N LEU A 14 9.28 8.23 -16.30
CA LEU A 14 10.46 9.05 -16.57
C LEU A 14 10.16 10.16 -17.59
N GLU A 15 9.38 9.85 -18.63
CA GLU A 15 8.93 10.84 -19.61
C GLU A 15 8.03 11.90 -18.97
N THR A 16 7.08 11.47 -18.12
CA THR A 16 6.22 12.39 -17.36
C THR A 16 7.05 13.27 -16.42
N ALA A 17 8.06 12.71 -15.75
CA ALA A 17 8.94 13.46 -14.88
C ALA A 17 9.78 14.49 -15.65
N ALA A 18 10.34 14.10 -16.81
CA ALA A 18 11.09 15.00 -17.68
C ALA A 18 10.22 16.17 -18.16
N ALA A 19 8.99 15.88 -18.60
CA ALA A 19 8.03 16.89 -19.03
C ALA A 19 7.66 17.85 -17.88
N ALA A 20 7.42 17.33 -16.68
CA ALA A 20 7.14 18.16 -15.51
C ALA A 20 8.32 19.09 -15.19
N TYR A 21 9.55 18.58 -15.18
CA TYR A 21 10.72 19.45 -14.97
C TYR A 21 10.91 20.49 -16.07
N ALA A 22 10.67 20.13 -17.34
CA ALA A 22 10.75 21.05 -18.46
C ALA A 22 9.70 22.18 -18.35
N ALA A 23 8.52 21.87 -17.81
CA ALA A 23 7.47 22.84 -17.52
C ALA A 23 7.73 23.71 -16.27
N GLY A 24 8.90 23.60 -15.63
CA GLY A 24 9.32 24.47 -14.54
C GLY A 24 8.98 23.96 -13.13
N TRP A 25 8.34 22.81 -12.99
CA TRP A 25 8.13 22.18 -11.69
C TRP A 25 9.48 21.87 -11.02
N GLN A 26 9.59 22.14 -9.72
CA GLN A 26 10.86 22.00 -8.99
C GLN A 26 10.92 20.73 -8.13
N SER A 27 9.77 20.14 -7.80
CA SER A 27 9.67 18.95 -6.97
C SER A 27 8.68 17.95 -7.55
N ILE A 28 9.04 16.67 -7.52
CA ILE A 28 8.16 15.54 -7.86
C ILE A 28 7.98 14.68 -6.61
N LYS A 29 6.74 14.30 -6.28
CA LYS A 29 6.45 13.40 -5.16
C LYS A 29 6.18 11.98 -5.65
N LEU A 30 6.92 11.01 -5.13
CA LEU A 30 6.77 9.59 -5.45
C LEU A 30 6.24 8.84 -4.22
N TYR A 31 5.19 8.05 -4.44
CA TYR A 31 4.56 7.23 -3.39
C TYR A 31 4.86 5.75 -3.61
N PHE A 32 5.44 5.13 -2.60
CA PHE A 32 5.81 3.73 -2.61
C PHE A 32 5.23 2.99 -1.41
N MET A 33 5.21 1.67 -1.55
CA MET A 33 4.82 0.74 -0.51
C MET A 33 5.93 -0.29 -0.34
N ILE A 34 6.18 -0.71 0.90
CA ILE A 34 7.14 -1.77 1.25
C ILE A 34 6.48 -2.85 2.09
N GLY A 35 7.04 -4.05 2.12
CA GLY A 35 6.52 -5.19 2.89
C GLY A 35 5.45 -5.98 2.16
N LEU A 36 5.43 -5.94 0.82
CA LEU A 36 4.57 -6.82 0.02
C LEU A 36 5.02 -8.29 0.18
N PRO A 37 4.10 -9.27 0.04
CA PRO A 37 4.39 -10.69 0.34
C PRO A 37 5.57 -11.30 -0.43
N THR A 38 5.81 -10.86 -1.66
CA THR A 38 6.89 -11.36 -2.53
C THR A 38 8.08 -10.40 -2.62
N GLU A 39 8.11 -9.34 -1.80
CA GLU A 39 9.10 -8.27 -1.94
C GLU A 39 10.45 -8.64 -1.36
N THR A 40 11.46 -8.57 -2.22
CA THR A 40 12.87 -8.79 -1.87
C THR A 40 13.57 -7.47 -1.51
N ASP A 41 14.77 -7.55 -0.93
CA ASP A 41 15.61 -6.37 -0.72
C ASP A 41 16.01 -5.70 -2.04
N GLU A 42 16.11 -6.46 -3.14
CA GLU A 42 16.38 -5.91 -4.46
C GLU A 42 15.22 -5.03 -4.98
N ASP A 43 13.98 -5.42 -4.71
CA ASP A 43 12.78 -4.62 -5.00
C ASP A 43 12.78 -3.31 -4.21
N VAL A 44 13.11 -3.39 -2.91
CA VAL A 44 13.24 -2.21 -2.04
C VAL A 44 14.32 -1.28 -2.60
N MET A 45 15.49 -1.82 -2.97
CA MET A 45 16.55 -1.02 -3.60
C MET A 45 16.15 -0.46 -4.98
N GLY A 46 15.20 -1.10 -5.66
CA GLY A 46 14.58 -0.60 -6.88
C GLY A 46 13.89 0.76 -6.72
N ILE A 47 13.31 1.04 -5.55
CA ILE A 47 12.73 2.35 -5.22
C ILE A 47 13.81 3.44 -5.28
N ALA A 48 15.00 3.16 -4.72
CA ALA A 48 16.10 4.11 -4.73
C ALA A 48 16.70 4.30 -6.14
N ARG A 49 16.81 3.23 -6.93
CA ARG A 49 17.23 3.32 -8.35
C ARG A 49 16.28 4.22 -9.15
N LEU A 50 14.98 3.93 -9.07
CA LEU A 50 13.96 4.70 -9.76
C LEU A 50 13.94 6.18 -9.35
N THR A 51 14.10 6.45 -8.05
CA THR A 51 14.18 7.83 -7.54
C THR A 51 15.34 8.60 -8.18
N ARG A 52 16.50 7.95 -8.37
CA ARG A 52 17.67 8.57 -9.03
C ARG A 52 17.43 8.77 -10.52
N GLU A 53 16.79 7.82 -11.19
CA GLU A 53 16.40 7.97 -12.60
C GLU A 53 15.45 9.15 -12.79
N VAL A 54 14.42 9.27 -11.94
CA VAL A 54 13.51 10.43 -11.94
C VAL A 54 14.29 11.73 -11.71
N LEU A 55 15.23 11.79 -10.75
CA LEU A 55 16.08 12.96 -10.57
C LEU A 55 16.94 13.28 -11.81
N ALA A 56 17.44 12.26 -12.50
CA ALA A 56 18.28 12.43 -13.68
C ALA A 56 17.53 13.04 -14.86
N THR A 57 16.20 12.87 -14.96
CA THR A 57 15.37 13.49 -16.00
C THR A 57 15.41 15.03 -16.00
N ARG A 58 15.80 15.65 -14.88
CA ARG A 58 16.03 17.10 -14.79
C ARG A 58 17.25 17.57 -15.61
N GLY A 59 18.24 16.70 -15.81
CA GLY A 59 19.53 17.02 -16.43
C GLY A 59 20.38 18.01 -15.62
N ASN A 60 21.27 18.75 -16.30
CA ASN A 60 22.22 19.69 -15.69
C ASN A 60 21.60 21.01 -15.18
N ARG A 61 20.27 21.16 -15.22
CA ARG A 61 19.60 22.45 -14.97
C ARG A 61 19.53 22.89 -13.50
N GLY A 62 20.16 22.17 -12.57
CA GLY A 62 20.11 22.47 -11.14
C GLY A 62 18.70 22.41 -10.53
N GLY A 63 18.62 22.34 -9.20
CA GLY A 63 17.39 22.64 -8.44
C GLY A 63 16.30 21.56 -8.32
N GLY A 64 16.26 20.52 -9.16
CA GLY A 64 15.23 19.48 -9.09
C GLY A 64 15.29 18.66 -7.80
N ARG A 65 14.13 18.43 -7.18
CA ARG A 65 13.96 17.64 -5.95
C ARG A 65 12.97 16.49 -6.16
N VAL A 66 13.16 15.40 -5.42
CA VAL A 66 12.20 14.30 -5.36
C VAL A 66 11.83 14.01 -3.91
N ASN A 67 10.54 14.03 -3.63
CA ASN A 67 9.99 13.72 -2.32
C ASN A 67 9.47 12.28 -2.34
N VAL A 68 10.15 11.38 -1.67
CA VAL A 68 9.81 9.95 -1.58
C VAL A 68 9.00 9.72 -0.32
N SER A 69 7.79 9.19 -0.47
CA SER A 69 6.90 8.81 0.63
C SER A 69 6.66 7.30 0.60
N VAL A 70 7.05 6.62 1.68
CA VAL A 70 6.94 5.16 1.80
C VAL A 70 5.96 4.78 2.91
N ALA A 71 4.97 3.96 2.56
CA ALA A 71 4.07 3.33 3.52
C ALA A 71 4.34 1.83 3.65
N GLY A 72 4.07 1.24 4.82
CA GLY A 72 4.02 -0.21 4.95
C GLY A 72 2.83 -0.78 4.19
N PHE A 73 2.99 -1.97 3.62
CA PHE A 73 1.89 -2.72 3.03
C PHE A 73 0.84 -3.00 4.12
N VAL A 74 -0.42 -2.71 3.82
CA VAL A 74 -1.54 -2.98 4.72
C VAL A 74 -2.55 -3.84 3.96
N PRO A 75 -2.73 -5.13 4.33
CA PRO A 75 -3.73 -5.97 3.70
C PRO A 75 -5.13 -5.41 4.00
N LYS A 76 -5.95 -5.25 2.95
CA LYS A 76 -7.29 -4.65 3.04
C LYS A 76 -8.37 -5.65 2.62
N ALA A 77 -9.54 -5.51 3.23
CA ALA A 77 -10.76 -6.22 2.83
C ALA A 77 -11.06 -6.05 1.33
N HIS A 78 -11.61 -7.09 0.70
CA HIS A 78 -12.02 -7.10 -0.71
C HIS A 78 -10.87 -6.81 -1.70
N THR A 79 -9.63 -7.13 -1.31
CA THR A 79 -8.46 -7.08 -2.20
C THR A 79 -7.86 -8.47 -2.38
N PRO A 80 -7.07 -8.71 -3.45
CA PRO A 80 -6.36 -9.98 -3.63
C PRO A 80 -5.45 -10.32 -2.44
N PHE A 81 -4.99 -9.32 -1.70
CA PHE A 81 -4.11 -9.52 -0.54
C PHE A 81 -4.83 -9.55 0.81
N GLN A 82 -6.15 -9.70 0.85
CA GLN A 82 -6.89 -9.78 2.12
C GLN A 82 -6.48 -10.99 2.99
N TRP A 83 -5.93 -12.03 2.36
CA TRP A 83 -5.40 -13.24 3.01
C TRP A 83 -3.96 -13.10 3.54
N GLU A 84 -3.25 -12.03 3.19
CA GLU A 84 -1.82 -11.92 3.45
C GLU A 84 -1.49 -11.42 4.84
N ALA A 85 -0.44 -11.96 5.45
CA ALA A 85 0.16 -11.32 6.61
C ALA A 85 0.79 -9.98 6.21
N GLN A 86 0.63 -8.96 7.06
CA GLN A 86 1.54 -7.82 7.03
C GLN A 86 2.91 -8.26 7.54
N ALA A 87 3.98 -7.72 6.94
CA ALA A 87 5.32 -7.85 7.49
C ALA A 87 5.39 -7.40 8.95
N SER A 88 6.30 -7.98 9.74
CA SER A 88 6.49 -7.56 11.12
C SER A 88 6.93 -6.10 11.19
N ARG A 89 6.72 -5.47 12.35
CA ARG A 89 7.18 -4.10 12.59
C ARG A 89 8.69 -3.99 12.39
N GLU A 90 9.43 -4.99 12.86
CA GLU A 90 10.89 -5.08 12.77
C GLU A 90 11.35 -5.14 11.32
N GLU A 91 10.64 -5.92 10.50
CA GLU A 91 10.94 -6.05 9.07
C GLU A 91 10.63 -4.76 8.29
N LEU A 92 9.50 -4.11 8.60
CA LEU A 92 9.19 -2.80 8.02
C LEU A 92 10.25 -1.76 8.38
N VAL A 93 10.67 -1.70 9.65
CA VAL A 93 11.76 -0.79 10.10
C VAL A 93 13.08 -1.11 9.39
N ARG A 94 13.43 -2.39 9.22
CA ARG A 94 14.64 -2.82 8.51
C ARG A 94 14.63 -2.29 7.06
N LYS A 95 13.53 -2.50 6.34
CA LYS A 95 13.36 -2.02 4.95
C LYS A 95 13.35 -0.49 4.86
N GLN A 96 12.71 0.20 5.80
CA GLN A 96 12.76 1.68 5.89
C GLN A 96 14.19 2.19 6.03
N GLN A 97 15.01 1.49 6.83
CA GLN A 97 16.40 1.89 7.07
C GLN A 97 17.34 1.55 5.91
N LEU A 98 17.06 0.47 5.18
CA LEU A 98 17.70 0.17 3.91
C LEU A 98 17.48 1.33 2.92
N LEU A 99 16.24 1.79 2.76
CA LEU A 99 15.90 2.95 1.92
C LEU A 99 16.53 4.24 2.41
N LYS A 100 16.53 4.50 3.72
CA LYS A 100 17.16 5.69 4.30
C LYS A 100 18.64 5.79 3.92
N THR A 101 19.33 4.65 3.87
CA THR A 101 20.74 4.58 3.48
C THR A 101 20.90 4.74 1.98
N ALA A 102 20.03 4.11 1.18
CA ALA A 102 20.08 4.17 -0.28
C ALA A 102 19.70 5.54 -0.85
N LEU A 103 18.80 6.28 -0.19
CA LEU A 103 18.26 7.58 -0.64
C LEU A 103 19.05 8.79 -0.12
N ARG A 104 20.31 8.61 0.31
CA ARG A 104 21.19 9.71 0.73
C ARG A 104 21.60 10.59 -0.46
N ASP A 105 20.76 11.55 -0.81
CA ASP A 105 21.04 12.63 -1.77
C ASP A 105 20.36 13.92 -1.26
N ARG A 106 21.06 15.06 -1.33
CA ARG A 106 20.54 16.37 -0.88
C ARG A 106 19.29 16.85 -1.63
N ARG A 107 19.01 16.26 -2.79
CA ARG A 107 17.83 16.54 -3.62
C ARG A 107 16.66 15.60 -3.32
N VAL A 108 16.87 14.61 -2.44
CA VAL A 108 15.82 13.67 -2.04
C VAL A 108 15.36 13.99 -0.64
N GLU A 109 14.05 14.22 -0.50
CA GLU A 109 13.37 14.21 0.79
C GLU A 109 12.75 12.84 0.97
N TYR A 110 13.11 12.13 2.04
CA TYR A 110 12.57 10.79 2.32
C TYR A 110 11.70 10.83 3.57
N GLY A 111 10.40 10.60 3.39
CA GLY A 111 9.42 10.41 4.45
C GLY A 111 8.87 8.99 4.45
N TRP A 112 8.61 8.44 5.62
CA TRP A 112 8.01 7.12 5.78
C TRP A 112 6.97 7.12 6.90
N HIS A 113 6.00 6.22 6.79
CA HIS A 113 5.00 6.02 7.84
C HIS A 113 5.60 5.22 8.99
N ASP A 114 5.16 5.51 10.22
CA ASP A 114 5.56 4.72 11.38
C ASP A 114 5.13 3.25 11.21
N ALA A 115 6.04 2.32 11.52
CA ALA A 115 5.78 0.89 11.36
C ALA A 115 4.75 0.37 12.37
N GLY A 116 4.71 0.91 13.58
CA GLY A 116 3.66 0.62 14.57
C GLY A 116 2.30 1.12 14.10
N MET A 117 2.24 2.33 13.53
CA MET A 117 1.00 2.83 12.92
C MET A 117 0.54 1.91 11.79
N SER A 118 1.45 1.45 10.92
CA SER A 118 1.13 0.49 9.87
C SER A 118 0.52 -0.81 10.42
N VAL A 119 0.98 -1.29 11.58
CA VAL A 119 0.41 -2.47 12.27
C VAL A 119 -1.01 -2.20 12.78
N LEU A 120 -1.26 -1.03 13.37
CA LEU A 120 -2.61 -0.67 13.80
C LEU A 120 -3.56 -0.54 12.62
N GLU A 121 -3.12 0.09 11.52
CA GLU A 121 -3.91 0.20 10.30
C GLU A 121 -4.30 -1.18 9.75
N ALA A 122 -3.39 -2.14 9.77
CA ALA A 122 -3.68 -3.53 9.36
C ALA A 122 -4.61 -4.24 10.33
N ALA A 123 -4.41 -4.04 11.64
CA ALA A 123 -5.27 -4.63 12.66
C ALA A 123 -6.72 -4.13 12.50
N PHE A 124 -6.93 -2.83 12.36
CA PHE A 124 -8.26 -2.24 12.19
C PHE A 124 -8.86 -2.50 10.81
N ALA A 125 -8.06 -2.50 9.74
CA ALA A 125 -8.56 -2.82 8.41
C ALA A 125 -9.05 -4.28 8.27
N ARG A 126 -8.56 -5.18 9.13
CA ARG A 126 -8.93 -6.60 9.13
C ARG A 126 -9.59 -7.07 10.42
N GLY A 127 -9.96 -6.11 11.25
CA GLY A 127 -10.55 -6.30 12.56
C GLY A 127 -12.01 -6.71 12.48
N ASP A 128 -12.52 -7.16 13.62
CA ASP A 128 -13.96 -7.32 13.84
C ASP A 128 -14.41 -6.44 15.01
N ARG A 129 -15.68 -6.57 15.38
CA ARG A 129 -16.32 -5.81 16.47
C ARG A 129 -15.55 -5.82 17.80
N ARG A 130 -14.71 -6.83 18.08
CA ARG A 130 -13.89 -6.88 19.30
C ARG A 130 -12.90 -5.72 19.38
N LEU A 131 -12.48 -5.16 18.25
CA LEU A 131 -11.57 -4.01 18.22
C LEU A 131 -12.27 -2.69 18.60
N GLY A 132 -13.60 -2.66 18.69
CA GLY A 132 -14.34 -1.51 19.20
C GLY A 132 -13.93 -1.16 20.64
N ASP A 133 -13.80 -2.16 21.51
CA ASP A 133 -13.37 -1.97 22.90
C ASP A 133 -11.93 -1.43 22.98
N VAL A 134 -11.06 -1.89 22.08
CA VAL A 134 -9.68 -1.43 21.98
C VAL A 134 -9.62 0.06 21.62
N LEU A 135 -10.43 0.51 20.66
CA LEU A 135 -10.51 1.94 20.28
C LEU A 135 -10.94 2.81 21.46
N VAL A 136 -12.00 2.40 22.15
CA VAL A 136 -12.51 3.13 23.32
C VAL A 136 -11.46 3.17 24.43
N LYS A 137 -10.77 2.05 24.68
CA LYS A 137 -9.71 1.98 25.69
C LYS A 137 -8.51 2.86 25.30
N ALA A 138 -8.04 2.82 24.06
CA ALA A 138 -6.95 3.65 23.57
C ALA A 138 -7.28 5.15 23.71
N TYR A 139 -8.50 5.56 23.34
CA TYR A 139 -8.97 6.92 23.55
C TYR A 139 -8.95 7.34 25.02
N ARG A 140 -9.40 6.46 25.93
CA ARG A 140 -9.36 6.70 27.39
C ARG A 140 -7.94 6.76 27.96
N LEU A 141 -6.98 6.06 27.35
CA LEU A 141 -5.56 6.16 27.65
C LEU A 141 -4.91 7.42 27.04
N GLY A 142 -5.67 8.22 26.29
CA GLY A 142 -5.22 9.49 25.71
C GLY A 142 -4.58 9.36 24.32
N CYS A 143 -4.78 8.25 23.61
CA CYS A 143 -4.45 8.20 22.17
C CYS A 143 -5.38 9.16 21.41
N ARG A 144 -4.80 10.20 20.81
CA ARG A 144 -5.47 11.23 20.02
C ARG A 144 -4.47 11.75 19.00
N PHE A 145 -4.97 12.11 17.82
CA PHE A 145 -4.13 12.64 16.73
C PHE A 145 -2.99 11.69 16.32
N ASP A 146 -3.21 10.37 16.40
CA ASP A 146 -2.20 9.35 16.06
C ASP A 146 -1.68 9.41 14.60
N ALA A 147 -2.38 10.11 13.72
CA ALA A 147 -1.92 10.38 12.35
C ALA A 147 -0.69 11.29 12.29
N TRP A 148 -0.41 12.06 13.34
CA TRP A 148 0.78 12.89 13.48
C TRP A 148 1.85 12.14 14.25
N SER A 149 3.03 11.98 13.64
CA SER A 149 4.13 11.18 14.19
C SER A 149 4.53 11.55 15.62
N GLU A 150 4.47 12.83 15.96
CA GLU A 150 4.80 13.41 17.26
C GLU A 150 3.74 13.10 18.34
N SER A 151 2.52 12.74 17.93
CA SER A 151 1.42 12.38 18.82
C SER A 151 1.23 10.87 18.94
N PHE A 152 1.80 10.09 18.01
CA PHE A 152 1.63 8.65 17.97
C PHE A 152 2.24 7.95 19.19
N ALA A 153 1.40 7.23 19.94
CA ALA A 153 1.80 6.59 21.20
C ALA A 153 1.66 5.06 21.14
N TRP A 154 2.60 4.39 20.46
CA TRP A 154 2.60 2.92 20.30
C TRP A 154 2.41 2.15 21.62
N ALA A 155 3.09 2.57 22.70
CA ALA A 155 2.99 1.92 23.99
C ALA A 155 1.57 1.93 24.58
N ARG A 156 0.83 3.04 24.39
CA ARG A 156 -0.57 3.16 24.87
C ARG A 156 -1.51 2.30 24.06
N TRP A 157 -1.27 2.16 22.76
CA TRP A 157 -2.01 1.21 21.93
C TRP A 157 -1.78 -0.23 22.39
N HIS A 158 -0.53 -0.63 22.63
CA HIS A 158 -0.21 -1.96 23.14
C HIS A 158 -0.89 -2.22 24.50
N GLU A 159 -0.92 -1.24 25.40
CA GLU A 159 -1.67 -1.31 26.66
C GLU A 159 -3.18 -1.48 26.42
N ALA A 160 -3.77 -0.75 25.46
CA ALA A 160 -5.19 -0.88 25.14
C ALA A 160 -5.54 -2.27 24.61
N PHE A 161 -4.74 -2.82 23.70
CA PHE A 161 -4.90 -4.18 23.19
C PHE A 161 -4.82 -5.21 24.32
N ALA A 162 -3.78 -5.13 25.16
CA ALA A 162 -3.60 -6.03 26.31
C ALA A 162 -4.79 -5.97 27.30
N ALA A 163 -5.25 -4.77 27.65
CA ALA A 163 -6.39 -4.57 28.55
C ALA A 163 -7.70 -5.17 28.01
N CYS A 164 -7.87 -5.18 26.68
CA CYS A 164 -9.02 -5.79 25.99
C CYS A 164 -8.80 -7.26 25.64
N ARG A 165 -7.67 -7.87 26.07
CA ARG A 165 -7.27 -9.25 25.73
C ARG A 165 -7.28 -9.51 24.22
N GLN A 166 -6.87 -8.51 23.45
CA GLN A 166 -6.69 -8.59 22.01
C GLN A 166 -5.21 -8.51 21.68
N ASP A 167 -4.80 -9.16 20.58
CA ASP A 167 -3.45 -9.06 20.04
C ASP A 167 -3.53 -8.38 18.66
N PRO A 168 -2.84 -7.25 18.43
CA PRO A 168 -2.81 -6.65 17.10
C PRO A 168 -2.19 -7.58 16.05
N GLY A 169 -1.24 -8.45 16.43
CA GLY A 169 -0.59 -9.43 15.56
C GLY A 169 -1.59 -10.45 14.97
N PHE A 170 -2.53 -10.94 15.78
CA PHE A 170 -3.62 -11.81 15.33
C PHE A 170 -4.39 -11.23 14.12
N TYR A 171 -4.62 -9.92 14.09
CA TYR A 171 -5.34 -9.24 13.01
C TYR A 171 -4.42 -8.77 11.88
N ALA A 172 -3.21 -8.30 12.19
CA ALA A 172 -2.31 -7.65 11.24
C ALA A 172 -1.31 -8.62 10.57
N GLN A 173 -0.84 -9.65 11.27
CA GLN A 173 0.34 -10.43 10.87
C GLN A 173 0.04 -11.92 10.68
N ARG A 174 -1.20 -12.37 10.87
CA ARG A 174 -1.63 -13.72 10.54
C ARG A 174 -1.99 -13.84 9.05
N SER A 175 -1.41 -14.84 8.37
CA SER A 175 -1.88 -15.29 7.07
C SER A 175 -3.20 -16.06 7.25
N ARG A 176 -4.14 -15.86 6.34
CA ARG A 176 -5.48 -16.43 6.41
C ARG A 176 -5.69 -17.44 5.30
N GLU A 177 -6.46 -18.49 5.60
CA GLU A 177 -6.74 -19.55 4.65
C GLU A 177 -7.82 -19.14 3.64
N ALA A 178 -7.84 -19.79 2.48
CA ALA A 178 -8.79 -19.50 1.40
C ALA A 178 -10.26 -19.55 1.88
N GLY A 179 -10.59 -20.51 2.74
CA GLY A 179 -11.93 -20.73 3.29
C GLY A 179 -12.25 -19.97 4.57
N GLU A 180 -11.37 -19.08 5.05
CA GLU A 180 -11.63 -18.33 6.27
C GLU A 180 -12.82 -17.36 6.07
N VAL A 181 -13.76 -17.37 7.01
CA VAL A 181 -14.87 -16.40 7.03
C VAL A 181 -14.36 -15.08 7.59
N PHE A 182 -14.46 -14.02 6.79
CA PHE A 182 -13.95 -12.71 7.18
C PHE A 182 -14.99 -11.87 7.92
N PRO A 183 -14.56 -10.96 8.81
CA PRO A 183 -15.45 -9.99 9.46
C PRO A 183 -16.28 -9.16 8.48
N TRP A 184 -15.75 -8.90 7.28
CA TRP A 184 -16.41 -8.15 6.21
C TRP A 184 -17.14 -9.05 5.19
N SER A 185 -17.23 -10.37 5.38
CA SER A 185 -17.93 -11.27 4.44
C SER A 185 -19.42 -10.97 4.28
N HIS A 186 -20.03 -10.22 5.20
CA HIS A 186 -21.41 -9.76 5.11
C HIS A 186 -21.56 -8.48 4.25
N LEU A 187 -20.46 -7.88 3.82
CA LEU A 187 -20.44 -6.69 2.97
C LEU A 187 -20.26 -7.10 1.51
N ILE A 188 -20.98 -6.41 0.62
CA ILE A 188 -20.96 -6.69 -0.81
C ILE A 188 -20.13 -5.60 -1.50
N SER A 189 -18.95 -5.96 -1.99
CA SER A 189 -18.13 -5.08 -2.85
C SER A 189 -18.46 -5.20 -4.35
N GLY A 190 -19.25 -6.21 -4.72
CA GLY A 190 -19.54 -6.59 -6.11
C GLY A 190 -18.49 -7.53 -6.73
N VAL A 191 -17.26 -7.55 -6.20
CA VAL A 191 -16.20 -8.44 -6.68
C VAL A 191 -16.34 -9.82 -6.06
N GLU A 192 -16.21 -10.86 -6.88
CA GLU A 192 -16.25 -12.24 -6.40
C GLU A 192 -14.99 -12.64 -5.62
N GLN A 193 -15.19 -13.35 -4.50
CA GLN A 193 -14.07 -13.80 -3.66
C GLN A 193 -13.16 -14.78 -4.42
N ALA A 194 -13.73 -15.65 -5.28
CA ALA A 194 -12.97 -16.57 -6.12
C ALA A 194 -12.05 -15.82 -7.10
N PHE A 195 -12.54 -14.72 -7.69
CA PHE A 195 -11.73 -13.84 -8.53
C PHE A 195 -10.58 -13.21 -7.74
N LEU A 196 -10.83 -12.67 -6.54
CA LEU A 196 -9.76 -12.11 -5.69
C LEU A 196 -8.68 -13.15 -5.35
N TRP A 197 -9.08 -14.40 -5.12
CA TRP A 197 -8.14 -15.50 -4.88
C TRP A 197 -7.29 -15.83 -6.12
N GLN A 198 -7.89 -15.82 -7.32
CA GLN A 198 -7.15 -16.00 -8.57
C GLN A 198 -6.17 -14.84 -8.81
N GLU A 199 -6.58 -13.59 -8.58
CA GLU A 199 -5.71 -12.42 -8.67
C GLU A 199 -4.54 -12.50 -7.68
N ARG A 200 -4.77 -13.06 -6.49
CA ARG A 200 -3.70 -13.34 -5.53
C ARG A 200 -2.67 -14.30 -6.14
N LEU A 201 -3.11 -15.42 -6.70
CA LEU A 201 -2.21 -16.41 -7.33
C LEU A 201 -1.43 -15.79 -8.50
N ARG A 202 -2.08 -14.97 -9.33
CA ARG A 202 -1.44 -14.23 -10.42
C ARG A 202 -0.39 -13.25 -9.90
N ALA A 203 -0.68 -12.52 -8.82
CA ALA A 203 0.27 -11.60 -8.19
C ALA A 203 1.54 -12.34 -7.71
N TYR A 204 1.40 -13.53 -7.12
CA TYR A 204 2.54 -14.39 -6.75
C TYR A 204 3.34 -14.89 -7.96
N ALA A 205 2.67 -15.11 -9.10
CA ALA A 205 3.32 -15.46 -10.36
C ALA A 205 3.90 -14.25 -11.12
N GLY A 206 3.75 -13.03 -10.59
CA GLY A 206 4.14 -11.80 -11.28
C GLY A 206 3.31 -11.49 -12.53
N ALA A 207 2.14 -12.12 -12.68
CA ALA A 207 1.26 -11.95 -13.83
C ALA A 207 0.28 -10.81 -13.61
N ALA A 208 0.37 -9.77 -14.46
CA ALA A 208 -0.57 -8.66 -14.46
C ALA A 208 -1.93 -9.07 -15.04
N THR A 209 -3.01 -8.42 -14.59
CA THR A 209 -4.36 -8.59 -15.15
C THR A 209 -4.69 -7.37 -16.00
N ALA A 210 -5.05 -7.61 -17.26
CA ALA A 210 -5.29 -6.55 -18.23
C ALA A 210 -6.52 -5.70 -17.86
N ASP A 211 -6.51 -4.45 -18.31
CA ASP A 211 -7.59 -3.50 -18.09
C ASP A 211 -8.82 -3.88 -18.93
N CYS A 212 -9.93 -4.24 -18.27
CA CYS A 212 -11.16 -4.68 -18.92
C CYS A 212 -11.88 -3.61 -19.75
N ARG A 213 -11.41 -2.35 -19.70
CA ARG A 213 -11.87 -1.27 -20.59
C ARG A 213 -11.37 -1.45 -22.01
N TRP A 214 -10.17 -2.00 -22.17
CA TRP A 214 -9.45 -2.10 -23.45
C TRP A 214 -9.13 -3.54 -23.84
N ALA A 215 -9.27 -4.48 -22.91
CA ALA A 215 -9.03 -5.90 -23.08
C ALA A 215 -10.28 -6.72 -22.68
N PRO A 216 -10.34 -8.03 -23.01
CA PRO A 216 -11.44 -8.90 -22.61
C PRO A 216 -11.69 -8.88 -21.10
N CYS A 217 -12.97 -9.00 -20.71
CA CYS A 217 -13.39 -8.99 -19.31
C CYS A 217 -12.70 -10.13 -18.52
N PRO A 218 -12.01 -9.83 -17.39
CA PRO A 218 -11.33 -10.83 -16.57
C PRO A 218 -12.29 -11.58 -15.62
N GLY A 219 -13.58 -11.24 -15.63
CA GLY A 219 -14.60 -11.96 -14.86
C GLY A 219 -14.61 -11.63 -13.37
N CYS A 220 -14.43 -10.36 -12.97
CA CYS A 220 -14.45 -9.98 -11.55
C CYS A 220 -15.84 -10.04 -10.88
N GLY A 221 -16.91 -10.19 -11.66
CA GLY A 221 -18.29 -10.26 -11.18
C GLY A 221 -18.99 -8.92 -11.00
N ILE A 222 -18.29 -7.78 -11.00
CA ILE A 222 -18.92 -6.46 -10.75
C ILE A 222 -20.06 -6.16 -11.73
N CYS A 223 -19.80 -6.25 -13.04
CA CYS A 223 -20.78 -5.87 -14.07
C CYS A 223 -22.01 -6.79 -14.04
N SER A 224 -21.81 -8.11 -13.88
CA SER A 224 -22.89 -9.08 -13.79
C SER A 224 -23.69 -8.94 -12.49
N ASN A 225 -23.02 -8.81 -11.35
CA ASN A 225 -23.66 -8.80 -10.02
C ASN A 225 -24.38 -7.49 -9.73
N LEU A 226 -23.91 -6.36 -10.28
CA LEU A 226 -24.51 -5.05 -10.08
C LEU A 226 -25.36 -4.56 -11.27
N GLY A 227 -25.45 -5.33 -12.35
CA GLY A 227 -26.12 -4.89 -13.58
C GLY A 227 -25.48 -3.65 -14.19
N ALA A 228 -24.15 -3.54 -14.10
CA ALA A 228 -23.39 -2.38 -14.55
C ALA A 228 -22.73 -2.63 -15.93
N SER A 229 -22.53 -1.55 -16.68
CA SER A 229 -21.82 -1.57 -17.97
C SER A 229 -20.68 -0.55 -17.98
N VAL A 230 -19.56 -0.89 -18.62
CA VAL A 230 -18.46 0.05 -18.82
C VAL A 230 -18.87 1.11 -19.85
N LEU A 231 -18.93 2.37 -19.44
CA LEU A 231 -19.16 3.51 -20.33
C LEU A 231 -17.83 4.22 -20.57
N LEU A 232 -17.27 4.05 -21.78
CA LEU A 232 -16.14 4.84 -22.24
C LEU A 232 -16.69 6.00 -23.06
N ARG A 233 -16.39 7.24 -22.66
CA ARG A 233 -16.60 8.38 -23.58
C ARG A 233 -15.63 8.19 -24.74
N GLU A 234 -16.16 8.10 -25.96
CA GLU A 234 -15.35 8.26 -27.16
C GLU A 234 -14.62 9.61 -27.06
N ALA A 235 -13.32 9.61 -27.34
CA ALA A 235 -12.57 10.85 -27.44
C ALA A 235 -13.20 11.66 -28.58
N SER A 236 -13.83 12.79 -28.25
CA SER A 236 -14.27 13.76 -29.24
C SER A 236 -13.08 14.14 -30.11
N SER A 237 -13.15 13.70 -31.37
CA SER A 237 -12.23 13.97 -32.47
C SER A 237 -11.96 15.45 -32.66
#